data_AF-A0A2M6WJD4-F1
#
_entry.id   AF-A0A2M6WJD4-F1
#
_cell.length_a   1.000
_cell.length_b   1.000
_cell.length_c   1.000
_cell.angle_alpha   90.00
_cell.angle_beta   90.00
_cell.angle_gamma   90.00
#
_symmetry.space_group_name_H-M   'P 1'
#
loop_
_entity.id
_entity.type
_entity.pdbx_description
1 polymer ?
#
loop_
_entity_poly.entity_id
_entity_poly.type
_entity_poly.pdbx_seq_one_letter_code
_entity_poly.pdbx_strand_id
1 'polypeptide(L)'
;MRIKSKERFKAYRLRKNGFSLKEIAEELNVAKSSVSYWVRDVSLSAHAKKRLLSKINLGQYVAAENKKARTKAIEKLYYENSVAEINNIHIGKSYAKLLLALMYWCEGIKNVKHGIGFINSDPHLIQSFLRLLRSSLCY
;
A
#
# COMPACT_ATOMS: atom_id res chain seq x y z
N MET A 1 21.83 -33.38 25.75
CA MET A 1 21.61 -32.74 24.43
C MET A 1 22.93 -32.73 23.67
N ARG A 2 23.15 -33.69 22.74
CA ARG A 2 24.45 -33.82 22.04
C ARG A 2 24.68 -32.62 21.12
N ILE A 3 25.73 -31.86 21.42
CA ILE A 3 26.17 -30.69 20.65
C ILE A 3 26.49 -31.15 19.23
N LYS A 4 25.69 -30.71 18.26
CA LYS A 4 25.91 -30.99 16.84
C LYS A 4 27.00 -30.06 16.29
N SER A 5 28.25 -30.36 16.63
CA SER A 5 29.43 -29.55 16.27
C SER A 5 29.54 -29.27 14.78
N LYS A 6 29.11 -30.23 13.93
CA LYS A 6 29.09 -30.08 12.46
C LYS A 6 28.13 -28.99 11.98
N GLU A 7 26.92 -28.93 12.53
CA GLU A 7 25.93 -27.93 12.15
C GLU A 7 26.35 -26.54 12.61
N ARG A 8 26.89 -26.42 13.83
CA ARG A 8 27.45 -25.16 14.35
C ARG A 8 28.60 -24.66 13.47
N PHE A 9 29.49 -25.54 13.04
CA PHE A 9 30.58 -25.17 12.14
C PHE A 9 30.07 -24.76 10.74
N LYS A 10 29.09 -25.48 10.19
CA LYS A 10 28.45 -25.10 8.91
C LYS A 10 27.74 -23.75 9.03
N ALA A 11 27.02 -23.50 10.12
CA ALA A 11 26.39 -22.22 10.43
C ALA A 11 27.41 -21.07 10.50
N TYR A 12 28.56 -21.28 11.15
CA TYR A 12 29.65 -20.32 11.20
C TYR A 12 30.16 -19.94 9.80
N ARG A 13 30.46 -20.94 8.96
CA ARG A 13 30.95 -20.69 7.58
C ARG A 13 29.92 -19.94 6.74
N LEU A 14 28.66 -20.37 6.79
CA LEU A 14 27.57 -19.68 6.10
C LEU A 14 27.42 -18.24 6.59
N ARG A 15 27.49 -18.02 7.90
CA ARG A 15 27.39 -16.66 8.47
C ARG A 15 28.56 -15.78 8.01
N LYS A 16 29.79 -16.27 8.05
CA LYS A 16 30.98 -15.55 7.53
C LYS A 16 30.86 -15.19 6.05
N ASN A 17 30.16 -16.00 5.27
CA ASN A 17 29.88 -15.72 3.85
C ASN A 17 28.70 -14.75 3.62
N GLY A 18 28.10 -14.21 4.69
CA GLY A 18 27.04 -13.19 4.60
C GLY A 18 25.63 -13.75 4.46
N PHE A 19 25.40 -15.02 4.83
CA PHE A 19 24.06 -15.59 4.92
C PHE A 19 23.33 -15.06 6.16
N SER A 20 22.03 -14.83 6.02
CA SER A 20 21.13 -14.45 7.10
C SER A 20 20.82 -15.63 8.02
N LEU A 21 20.34 -15.35 9.24
CA LEU A 21 19.94 -16.39 10.18
C LEU A 21 18.81 -17.27 9.63
N LYS A 22 17.92 -16.69 8.79
CA LYS A 22 16.83 -17.43 8.14
C LYS A 22 17.38 -18.42 7.10
N GLU A 23 18.26 -17.97 6.20
CA GLU A 23 18.90 -18.84 5.20
C GLU A 23 19.67 -19.99 5.87
N ILE A 24 20.39 -19.72 6.95
CA ILE A 24 21.15 -20.75 7.68
C ILE A 24 20.22 -21.75 8.37
N ALA A 25 19.12 -21.26 8.96
CA ALA A 25 18.13 -22.11 9.62
C ALA A 25 17.46 -23.07 8.62
N GLU A 26 17.10 -22.57 7.44
CA GLU A 26 16.53 -23.35 6.33
C GLU A 26 17.53 -24.38 5.78
N GLU A 27 18.76 -23.95 5.51
CA GLU A 27 19.84 -24.81 4.98
C GLU A 27 20.26 -25.94 5.93
N LEU A 28 20.16 -25.71 7.24
CA LEU A 28 20.52 -26.69 8.27
C LEU A 28 19.31 -27.43 8.85
N ASN A 29 18.10 -27.06 8.45
CA ASN A 29 16.83 -27.54 9.00
C ASN A 29 16.79 -27.49 10.55
N VAL A 30 17.14 -26.33 11.12
CA VAL A 30 17.15 -26.08 12.57
C VAL A 30 16.40 -24.80 12.92
N ALA A 31 16.00 -24.67 14.18
CA ALA A 31 15.37 -23.44 14.65
C ALA A 31 16.29 -22.21 14.49
N LYS A 32 15.72 -21.09 14.03
CA LYS A 32 16.42 -19.80 13.90
C LYS A 32 17.03 -19.33 15.23
N SER A 33 16.40 -19.63 16.36
CA SER A 33 16.92 -19.35 17.70
C SER A 33 18.24 -20.06 17.97
N SER A 34 18.36 -21.33 17.57
CA SER A 34 19.61 -22.11 17.67
C SER A 34 20.72 -21.49 16.82
N VAL A 35 20.42 -21.11 15.58
CA VAL A 35 21.39 -20.44 14.69
C VAL A 35 21.85 -19.11 15.30
N SER A 36 20.91 -18.30 15.79
CA SER A 36 21.20 -17.01 16.44
C SER A 36 22.17 -17.18 17.60
N TYR A 37 21.97 -18.19 18.44
CA TYR A 37 22.87 -18.51 19.54
C TYR A 37 24.25 -18.96 19.03
N TRP A 38 24.31 -19.82 18.00
CA TRP A 38 25.56 -20.36 17.47
C TRP A 38 26.48 -19.34 16.81
N VAL A 39 25.92 -18.33 16.16
CA VAL A 39 26.68 -17.36 15.34
C VAL A 39 26.71 -15.96 15.92
N ARG A 40 26.29 -15.78 17.18
CA ARG A 40 26.20 -14.47 17.86
C ARG A 40 27.50 -13.68 17.82
N ASP A 41 28.63 -14.37 17.99
CA ASP A 41 29.96 -13.74 18.08
C ASP A 41 30.68 -13.66 16.72
N VAL A 42 29.97 -13.98 15.62
CA VAL A 42 30.56 -13.98 14.28
C VAL A 42 30.56 -12.56 13.70
N SER A 43 31.74 -11.95 13.65
CA SER A 43 31.97 -10.70 12.92
C SER A 43 31.86 -10.92 11.40
N LEU A 44 31.07 -10.06 10.73
CA LEU A 44 30.93 -10.09 9.27
C LEU A 44 31.98 -9.20 8.59
N SER A 45 32.62 -9.70 7.53
CA SER A 45 33.46 -8.89 6.65
C SER A 45 32.63 -7.87 5.85
N ALA A 46 33.28 -6.87 5.27
CA ALA A 46 32.62 -5.89 4.39
C ALA A 46 31.89 -6.56 3.22
N HIS A 47 32.51 -7.58 2.61
CA HIS A 47 31.90 -8.37 1.54
C HIS A 47 30.63 -9.10 2.02
N ALA A 48 30.69 -9.76 3.17
CA ALA A 48 29.56 -10.47 3.76
C ALA A 48 28.40 -9.53 4.12
N LYS A 49 28.72 -8.33 4.66
CA LYS A 49 27.72 -7.28 4.91
C LYS A 49 27.08 -6.81 3.61
N LYS A 50 27.86 -6.58 2.55
CA LYS A 50 27.35 -6.13 1.23
C LYS A 50 26.35 -7.14 0.66
N ARG A 51 26.69 -8.44 0.65
CA ARG A 51 25.78 -9.51 0.20
C ARG A 51 24.47 -9.54 1.01
N LEU A 52 24.56 -9.41 2.33
CA LEU A 52 23.38 -9.43 3.20
C LEU A 52 22.48 -8.22 2.92
N LEU A 53 23.06 -7.01 2.83
CA LEU A 53 22.34 -5.78 2.54
C LEU A 53 21.71 -5.80 1.15
N SER A 54 22.40 -6.30 0.12
CA SER A 54 21.83 -6.39 -1.22
C SER A 54 20.59 -7.27 -1.26
N LYS A 55 20.59 -8.39 -0.52
CA LYS A 55 19.42 -9.26 -0.40
C LYS A 55 18.27 -8.61 0.38
N ILE A 56 18.58 -7.87 1.46
CA ILE A 56 17.58 -7.11 2.21
C ILE A 56 16.92 -6.07 1.30
N ASN A 57 17.71 -5.29 0.57
CA ASN A 57 17.23 -4.27 -0.34
C ASN A 57 16.35 -4.87 -1.45
N LEU A 58 16.78 -5.99 -2.05
CA LEU A 58 15.97 -6.71 -3.02
C LEU A 58 14.64 -7.18 -2.41
N GLY A 59 14.66 -7.71 -1.19
CA GLY A 59 13.45 -8.13 -0.48
C GLY A 59 12.49 -6.96 -0.21
N GLN A 60 13.01 -5.80 0.18
CA GLN A 60 12.22 -4.58 0.37
C GLN A 60 11.61 -4.10 -0.95
N TYR A 61 12.38 -4.11 -2.04
CA TYR A 61 11.90 -3.76 -3.37
C TYR A 61 10.76 -4.67 -3.82
N VAL A 62 10.94 -5.99 -3.73
CA VAL A 62 9.90 -6.97 -4.08
C VAL A 62 8.66 -6.80 -3.20
N ALA A 63 8.83 -6.54 -1.90
CA ALA A 63 7.70 -6.28 -1.00
C ALA A 63 6.93 -5.01 -1.39
N ALA A 64 7.64 -3.95 -1.77
CA ALA A 64 7.05 -2.71 -2.23
C ALA A 64 6.27 -2.90 -3.54
N GLU A 65 6.82 -3.63 -4.51
CA GLU A 65 6.15 -3.95 -5.76
C GLU A 65 4.91 -4.83 -5.53
N ASN A 66 5.00 -5.83 -4.68
CA ASN A 66 3.85 -6.67 -4.30
C ASN A 66 2.75 -5.83 -3.61
N LYS A 67 3.13 -4.91 -2.72
CA LYS A 67 2.18 -3.99 -2.07
C LYS A 67 1.51 -3.10 -3.12
N LYS A 68 2.27 -2.51 -4.04
CA LYS A 68 1.76 -1.67 -5.11
C LYS A 68 0.81 -2.42 -6.04
N ALA A 69 1.17 -3.63 -6.44
CA ALA A 69 0.31 -4.49 -7.26
C ALA A 69 -1.00 -4.85 -6.54
N ARG A 70 -0.91 -5.22 -5.26
CA ARG A 70 -2.09 -5.49 -4.42
C ARG A 70 -2.99 -4.25 -4.28
N THR A 71 -2.42 -3.08 -3.99
CA THR A 71 -3.18 -1.83 -3.87
C THR A 71 -3.91 -1.54 -5.19
N LYS A 72 -3.22 -1.60 -6.34
CA LYS A 72 -3.86 -1.40 -7.64
C LYS A 72 -4.99 -2.39 -7.92
N ALA A 73 -4.81 -3.66 -7.57
CA ALA A 73 -5.86 -4.67 -7.76
C ALA A 73 -7.08 -4.38 -6.90
N ILE A 74 -6.88 -3.96 -5.65
CA ILE A 74 -7.95 -3.57 -4.73
C ILE A 74 -8.65 -2.30 -5.21
N GLU A 75 -7.91 -1.28 -5.62
CA GLU A 75 -8.45 -0.03 -6.16
C GLU A 75 -9.30 -0.29 -7.40
N LYS A 76 -8.81 -1.15 -8.31
CA LYS A 76 -9.55 -1.56 -9.50
C LYS A 76 -10.86 -2.27 -9.13
N LEU A 77 -10.80 -3.23 -8.21
CA LEU A 77 -11.98 -3.95 -7.73
C LEU A 77 -13.02 -2.99 -7.12
N TYR A 78 -12.59 -2.07 -6.25
CA TYR A 78 -13.49 -1.10 -5.66
C TYR A 78 -14.07 -0.16 -6.69
N TYR A 79 -13.26 0.33 -7.64
CA TYR A 79 -13.76 1.15 -8.72
C TYR A 79 -14.82 0.44 -9.55
N GLU A 80 -14.57 -0.79 -9.98
CA GLU A 80 -15.52 -1.60 -10.75
C GLU A 80 -16.82 -1.84 -9.98
N ASN A 81 -16.73 -2.18 -8.69
CA ASN A 81 -17.89 -2.36 -7.83
C ASN A 81 -18.68 -1.06 -7.65
N SER A 82 -18.00 0.07 -7.42
CA SER A 82 -18.64 1.38 -7.27
C SER A 82 -19.33 1.83 -8.55
N VAL A 83 -18.72 1.60 -9.73
CA VAL A 83 -19.38 1.90 -11.02
C VAL A 83 -20.63 1.04 -11.19
N ALA A 84 -20.55 -0.26 -10.90
CA ALA A 84 -21.70 -1.15 -10.99
C ALA A 84 -22.84 -0.72 -10.04
N GLU A 85 -22.50 -0.36 -8.81
CA GLU A 85 -23.48 0.11 -7.81
C GLU A 85 -24.12 1.44 -8.22
N ILE A 86 -23.31 2.44 -8.60
CA ILE A 86 -23.79 3.78 -8.99
C ILE A 86 -24.65 3.70 -10.25
N ASN A 87 -24.31 2.86 -11.24
CA ASN A 87 -25.09 2.71 -12.46
C ASN A 87 -26.52 2.19 -12.21
N ASN A 88 -26.75 1.51 -11.09
CA ASN A 88 -28.07 1.03 -10.69
C ASN A 88 -28.88 2.09 -9.90
N ILE A 89 -28.26 3.22 -9.54
CA ILE A 89 -28.94 4.30 -8.80
C ILE A 89 -29.61 5.24 -9.79
N HIS A 90 -30.94 5.30 -9.73
CA HIS A 90 -31.69 6.32 -10.45
C HIS A 90 -31.59 7.67 -9.73
N ILE A 91 -30.81 8.61 -10.28
CA ILE A 91 -30.69 9.97 -9.74
C ILE A 91 -31.88 10.82 -10.20
N GLY A 92 -32.97 10.73 -9.44
CA GLY A 92 -34.11 11.65 -9.57
C GLY A 92 -33.82 13.06 -9.04
N LYS A 93 -34.77 13.98 -9.23
CA LYS A 93 -34.61 15.41 -8.86
C LYS A 93 -34.25 15.60 -7.37
N SER A 94 -34.82 14.81 -6.46
CA SER A 94 -34.54 14.89 -5.02
C SER A 94 -33.11 14.49 -4.66
N TYR A 95 -32.61 13.38 -5.21
CA TYR A 95 -31.22 12.98 -5.00
C TYR A 95 -30.24 13.96 -5.64
N ALA A 96 -30.57 14.49 -6.83
CA ALA A 96 -29.75 15.51 -7.46
C ALA A 96 -29.62 16.78 -6.60
N LYS A 97 -30.71 17.24 -5.95
CA LYS A 97 -30.67 18.37 -5.01
C LYS A 97 -29.82 18.08 -3.77
N LEU A 98 -29.93 16.87 -3.21
CA LEU A 98 -29.16 16.49 -2.03
C LEU A 98 -27.65 16.45 -2.35
N LEU A 99 -27.27 15.81 -3.46
CA LEU A 99 -25.88 15.76 -3.91
C LEU A 99 -25.35 17.16 -4.19
N LEU A 100 -26.13 18.00 -4.88
CA LEU A 100 -25.76 19.40 -5.14
C LEU A 100 -25.52 20.19 -3.85
N ALA A 101 -26.40 20.05 -2.85
CA ALA A 101 -26.28 20.73 -1.57
C ALA A 101 -25.03 20.27 -0.79
N LEU A 102 -24.74 18.96 -0.79
CA LEU A 102 -23.54 18.39 -0.17
C LEU A 102 -22.27 18.90 -0.86
N MET A 103 -22.23 18.89 -2.19
CA MET A 103 -21.10 19.44 -2.95
C MET A 103 -20.88 20.91 -2.61
N TYR A 104 -21.94 21.73 -2.64
CA TYR A 104 -21.83 23.15 -2.30
C TYR A 104 -21.40 23.38 -0.85
N TRP A 105 -21.79 22.52 0.08
CA TRP A 105 -21.35 22.64 1.47
C TRP A 105 -19.84 22.44 1.62
N CYS A 106 -19.26 21.49 0.88
CA CYS A 106 -17.83 21.21 0.94
C CYS A 106 -16.97 22.24 0.19
N GLU A 107 -17.39 22.66 -1.01
CA GLU A 107 -16.55 23.39 -1.98
C GLU A 107 -17.17 24.73 -2.44
N GLY A 108 -18.32 25.12 -1.88
CA GLY A 108 -19.01 26.36 -2.19
C GLY A 108 -18.40 27.57 -1.48
N ILE A 109 -18.60 28.75 -2.07
CA ILE A 109 -18.16 30.00 -1.45
C ILE A 109 -19.09 30.39 -0.28
N LYS A 110 -18.50 31.01 0.75
CA LYS A 110 -19.24 31.51 1.92
C LYS A 110 -20.04 32.79 1.63
N ASN A 111 -19.51 33.65 0.77
CA ASN A 111 -20.12 34.95 0.47
C ASN A 111 -20.88 34.90 -0.85
N VAL A 112 -22.20 34.78 -0.76
CA VAL A 112 -23.11 34.65 -1.91
C VAL A 112 -23.61 36.00 -2.46
N LYS A 113 -23.08 37.14 -1.99
CA LYS A 113 -23.52 38.48 -2.42
C LYS A 113 -23.46 38.70 -3.93
N HIS A 114 -22.57 38.00 -4.63
CA HIS A 114 -22.40 38.09 -6.08
C HIS A 114 -22.87 36.82 -6.82
N GLY A 115 -23.65 35.97 -6.16
CA GLY A 115 -24.17 34.72 -6.71
C GLY A 115 -23.51 33.47 -6.12
N ILE A 116 -23.84 32.34 -6.72
CA ILE A 116 -23.35 31.01 -6.34
C ILE A 116 -21.95 30.83 -6.94
N GLY A 117 -20.98 30.51 -6.09
CA GLY A 117 -19.62 30.14 -6.52
C GLY A 117 -19.24 28.75 -6.03
N PHE A 118 -18.63 27.97 -6.92
CA PHE A 118 -18.12 26.63 -6.64
C PHE A 118 -16.72 26.53 -7.23
N ILE A 119 -15.72 26.23 -6.40
CA ILE A 119 -14.31 26.32 -6.79
C ILE A 119 -13.62 25.01 -6.46
N ASN A 120 -13.07 24.33 -7.47
CA ASN A 120 -12.27 23.13 -7.27
C ASN A 120 -11.24 23.00 -8.41
N SER A 121 -10.12 22.32 -8.19
CA SER A 121 -9.13 22.08 -9.25
C SER A 121 -9.49 20.94 -10.19
N ASP A 122 -10.42 20.07 -9.81
CA ASP A 122 -10.90 18.95 -10.63
C ASP A 122 -12.02 19.40 -11.60
N PRO A 123 -11.77 19.39 -12.94
CA PRO A 123 -12.78 19.77 -13.92
C PRO A 123 -14.00 18.83 -13.96
N HIS A 124 -13.85 17.56 -13.57
CA HIS A 124 -14.97 16.61 -13.53
C HIS A 124 -15.92 16.92 -12.37
N LEU A 125 -15.39 17.36 -11.23
CA LEU A 125 -16.22 17.77 -10.10
C LEU A 125 -17.02 19.04 -10.42
N ILE A 126 -16.37 20.03 -11.05
CA ILE A 126 -17.04 21.25 -11.54
C ILE A 126 -18.14 20.87 -12.54
N GLN A 127 -17.84 20.00 -13.51
CA GLN A 127 -18.84 19.56 -14.50
C GLN A 127 -20.04 18.87 -13.83
N SER A 128 -19.78 18.03 -12.82
CA SER A 128 -20.82 17.31 -12.08
C SER A 128 -21.71 18.29 -11.31
N PHE A 129 -21.11 19.28 -10.63
CA PHE A 129 -21.83 20.36 -9.96
C PHE A 129 -22.74 21.12 -10.93
N LEU A 130 -22.21 21.57 -12.08
CA LEU A 130 -22.99 22.30 -13.08
C LEU A 130 -24.12 21.46 -13.67
N ARG A 131 -23.89 20.16 -13.90
CA ARG A 131 -24.91 19.22 -14.39
C ARG A 131 -26.05 19.09 -13.39
N LEU A 132 -25.71 18.84 -12.12
CA LEU A 132 -26.69 18.72 -11.03
C LEU A 132 -27.44 20.04 -10.82
N LEU A 133 -26.76 21.18 -10.89
CA LEU A 133 -27.38 22.50 -10.77
C LEU A 133 -28.48 22.70 -11.82
N ARG A 134 -28.16 22.41 -13.09
CA ARG A 134 -29.12 22.52 -14.21
C ARG A 134 -30.26 21.50 -14.11
N SER A 135 -29.98 20.26 -13.75
CA SER A 135 -31.02 19.20 -13.73
C SER A 135 -31.92 19.26 -12.50
N SER A 136 -31.47 19.87 -11.39
CA SER A 136 -32.18 19.84 -10.11
C SER A 136 -32.93 21.14 -9.77
N LEU A 137 -32.44 22.30 -10.21
CA LEU A 137 -33.01 23.61 -9.88
C LEU A 137 -33.60 24.35 -11.07
N CYS A 138 -33.31 23.96 -12.31
CA CYS A 138 -34.04 24.49 -13.46
C CYS A 138 -35.36 23.73 -13.67
N TYR A 139 -36.39 24.45 -14.14
CA TYR A 139 -37.71 23.93 -14.48
C TYR A 139 -37.76 23.56 -15.97
#